data_AF-A0A7J3IFE5-F1
#
_entry.id   AF-A0A7J3IFE5-F1
#
_cell.length_a   1.000
_cell.length_b   1.000
_cell.length_c   1.000
_cell.angle_alpha   90.00
_cell.angle_beta   90.00
_cell.angle_gamma   90.00
#
_symmetry.space_group_name_H-M   'P 1'
#
loop_
_entity.id
_entity.type
_entity.pdbx_description
1 polymer ?
#
loop_
_entity_poly.entity_id
_entity_poly.type
_entity_poly.pdbx_seq_one_letter_code
_entity_poly.pdbx_strand_id
1 'polypeptide(L)' 'MSSFITFTLTLFMANFIAIPVISLLSYSVSIETFKRGFDPDNFVIPIESSLADNLTTIALFISLLVIYR' A
#
# COMPACT_ATOMS: atom_id res chain seq x y z
N MET A 1 -18.47 13.42 -15.24
CA MET A 1 -18.55 12.02 -14.77
C MET A 1 -19.54 11.98 -13.60
N SER A 2 -20.36 10.94 -13.44
CA SER A 2 -21.18 10.80 -12.22
C SER A 2 -20.25 10.75 -10.99
N SER A 3 -20.61 11.41 -9.88
CA SER A 3 -19.80 11.44 -8.64
C SER A 3 -19.42 10.04 -8.17
N PHE A 4 -20.31 9.06 -8.41
CA PHE A 4 -20.06 7.65 -8.13
C PHE A 4 -18.88 7.09 -8.95
N ILE A 5 -18.85 7.37 -10.25
CA ILE A 5 -17.79 6.88 -11.15
C ILE A 5 -16.45 7.50 -10.77
N THR A 6 -16.41 8.80 -10.45
CA THR A 6 -15.16 9.48 -10.03
C THR A 6 -14.61 8.87 -8.73
N PHE A 7 -15.49 8.59 -7.77
CA PHE A 7 -15.12 7.92 -6.53
C PHE A 7 -14.54 6.52 -6.78
N THR A 8 -15.23 5.69 -7.57
CA THR A 8 -14.77 4.33 -7.90
C THR A 8 -13.43 4.35 -8.64
N LEU A 9 -13.24 5.26 -9.59
CA LEU A 9 -11.97 5.40 -10.31
C LEU A 9 -10.82 5.83 -9.39
N THR A 10 -11.10 6.73 -8.43
CA THR A 10 -10.10 7.17 -7.45
C THR A 10 -9.64 6.01 -6.58
N LEU A 11 -10.58 5.20 -6.06
CA LEU A 11 -10.23 4.03 -5.26
C LEU A 11 -9.51 2.96 -6.08
N PHE A 12 -9.96 2.73 -7.33
CA PHE A 12 -9.32 1.76 -8.21
C PHE A 12 -7.86 2.15 -8.49
N MET A 13 -7.61 3.41 -8.82
CA MET A 13 -6.27 3.91 -9.10
C MET A 13 -5.36 3.84 -7.86
N ALA A 14 -5.89 4.19 -6.69
CA ALA A 14 -5.13 4.12 -5.43
C ALA A 14 -4.71 2.68 -5.12
N ASN A 15 -5.63 1.71 -5.26
CA ASN A 15 -5.32 0.30 -5.05
C ASN A 15 -4.38 -0.28 -6.11
N PHE A 16 -4.54 0.14 -7.37
CA PHE A 16 -3.68 -0.28 -8.47
C PHE A 16 -2.22 0.12 -8.23
N ILE A 17 -1.99 1.28 -7.61
CA ILE A 17 -0.65 1.75 -7.22
C ILE A 17 -0.17 1.03 -5.95
N ALA A 18 -1.00 0.95 -4.92
CA ALA A 18 -0.58 0.49 -3.59
C ALA A 18 -0.30 -1.02 -3.53
N ILE A 19 -1.19 -1.87 -4.09
CA ILE A 19 -1.13 -3.33 -3.97
C ILE A 19 0.22 -3.92 -4.42
N PRO A 20 0.74 -3.63 -5.64
CA PRO A 20 1.99 -4.24 -6.08
C PRO A 20 3.19 -3.80 -5.21
N VAL A 21 3.20 -2.55 -4.76
CA VAL A 21 4.28 -2.02 -3.91
C VAL A 21 4.25 -2.67 -2.52
N ILE A 22 3.07 -2.74 -1.89
CA ILE A 22 2.91 -3.37 -0.58
C ILE A 22 3.22 -4.86 -0.65
N SER A 23 2.79 -5.57 -1.70
CA SER A 23 3.07 -7.00 -1.87
C SER A 23 4.57 -7.30 -1.99
N LEU A 24 5.29 -6.53 -2.80
CA LEU A 24 6.75 -6.66 -2.93
C LEU A 24 7.48 -6.35 -1.62
N LEU A 25 6.99 -5.34 -0.90
CA LEU A 25 7.57 -4.92 0.37
C LEU A 25 7.34 -5.98 1.45
N SER A 26 6.11 -6.50 1.57
CA SER A 26 5.73 -7.57 2.50
C SER A 26 6.58 -8.83 2.26
N TYR A 27 6.74 -9.24 1.00
CA TYR A 27 7.62 -10.34 0.64
C TYR A 27 9.08 -10.09 1.06
N SER A 28 9.60 -8.91 0.78
CA SER A 28 10.99 -8.55 1.09
C SER A 28 11.25 -8.52 2.60
N VAL A 29 10.36 -7.90 3.37
CA VAL A 29 10.45 -7.81 4.83
C VAL A 29 10.32 -9.20 5.47
N SER A 30 9.40 -10.03 4.98
CA SER A 30 9.22 -11.41 5.47
C SER A 30 10.47 -12.26 5.27
N ILE A 31 11.09 -12.18 4.08
CA ILE A 31 12.33 -12.91 3.79
C ILE A 31 13.49 -12.43 4.65
N GLU A 32 13.67 -11.13 4.80
CA GLU A 32 14.76 -10.60 5.62
C GLU A 32 14.59 -10.93 7.10
N THR A 33 13.35 -10.93 7.60
CA THR A 33 13.02 -11.37 8.97
C THR A 33 13.34 -12.86 9.14
N PHE A 34 12.94 -13.71 8.19
CA PHE A 34 13.24 -15.13 8.20
C PHE A 34 14.75 -15.41 8.19
N LYS A 35 15.51 -14.74 7.30
CA LYS A 35 16.97 -14.90 7.20
C LYS A 35 17.69 -14.54 8.49
N ARG A 36 17.16 -13.59 9.27
CA ARG A 36 17.74 -13.13 10.54
C ARG A 36 17.26 -13.95 11.74
N GLY A 37 16.34 -14.90 11.55
CA GLY A 37 15.75 -15.69 12.63
C GLY A 37 14.89 -14.87 13.59
N PHE A 38 14.40 -13.72 13.15
CA PHE A 38 13.54 -12.85 13.95
C PHE A 38 12.11 -13.37 13.96
N ASP A 39 11.40 -13.08 15.05
CA ASP A 39 9.98 -13.41 15.18
C ASP A 39 9.15 -12.46 14.29
N PRO A 40 8.42 -12.97 13.29
CA PRO A 40 7.62 -12.14 12.39
C PRO A 40 6.56 -11.30 13.10
N ASP A 41 6.05 -11.74 14.26
CA ASP A 41 5.04 -10.99 15.00
C ASP A 41 5.61 -9.70 15.60
N ASN A 42 6.91 -9.69 15.89
CA ASN A 42 7.62 -8.53 16.45
C ASN A 42 8.22 -7.61 15.38
N PHE A 43 8.36 -8.08 14.13
CA PHE A 43 9.05 -7.35 13.07
C PHE A 43 8.21 -7.17 11.81
N VAL A 44 7.75 -8.26 11.19
CA VAL A 44 7.03 -8.20 9.91
C VAL A 44 5.73 -7.42 10.09
N ILE A 45 4.90 -7.79 11.06
CA ILE A 45 3.56 -7.20 11.23
C ILE A 45 3.62 -5.68 11.48
N PRO A 46 4.42 -5.16 12.44
CA PRO A 46 4.46 -3.71 12.69
C PRO A 46 5.05 -2.92 11.51
N ILE A 47 6.07 -3.47 10.84
CA ILE A 47 6.72 -2.83 9.69
C ILE A 47 5.78 -2.81 8.48
N GLU A 48 5.18 -3.95 8.16
CA GLU A 48 4.25 -4.09 7.05
C GLU A 48 3.03 -3.18 7.21
N SER A 49 2.40 -3.18 8.39
CA SER A 49 1.21 -2.37 8.66
C SER A 49 1.48 -0.87 8.51
N SER A 50 2.54 -0.38 9.16
CA SER A 50 2.90 1.05 9.07
C SER A 50 3.33 1.48 7.67
N LEU A 51 4.01 0.63 6.90
CA LEU A 51 4.37 0.92 5.51
C LEU A 51 3.16 0.85 4.59
N ALA A 52 2.26 -0.10 4.79
CA ALA A 52 1.02 -0.22 4.03
C ALA A 52 0.13 1.03 4.20
N ASP A 53 -0.02 1.53 5.42
CA ASP A 53 -0.79 2.75 5.71
C ASP A 53 -0.19 3.97 4.99
N ASN A 54 1.13 4.15 5.07
CA ASN A 54 1.83 5.24 4.42
C ASN A 54 1.73 5.17 2.88
N LEU A 55 1.96 3.98 2.32
CA LEU A 55 1.91 3.76 0.87
C LEU A 55 0.49 3.96 0.33
N THR A 56 -0.53 3.48 1.05
CA THR A 56 -1.93 3.67 0.67
C THR A 56 -2.31 5.15 0.73
N THR A 57 -1.85 5.89 1.75
CA THR A 57 -2.07 7.33 1.87
C THR A 57 -1.45 8.09 0.69
N ILE A 58 -0.20 7.77 0.33
CA ILE A 58 0.48 8.37 -0.83
C ILE A 58 -0.25 8.01 -2.14
N ALA A 59 -0.63 6.75 -2.33
CA ALA A 59 -1.34 6.29 -3.52
C ALA A 59 -2.70 6.98 -3.68
N LEU A 60 -3.43 7.17 -2.58
CA LEU A 60 -4.68 7.93 -2.57
C LEU A 60 -4.43 9.40 -2.93
N PHE A 61 -3.41 10.03 -2.36
CA PHE A 61 -3.05 11.41 -2.68
C PHE A 61 -2.72 11.60 -4.16
N ILE A 62 -1.91 10.71 -4.74
CA ILE A 62 -1.60 10.71 -6.18
C ILE A 62 -2.87 10.54 -7.02
N SER A 63 -3.75 9.61 -6.63
CA SER A 63 -5.00 9.35 -7.37
C SER A 63 -5.92 10.57 -7.36
N LEU A 64 -6.03 11.26 -6.21
CA LEU A 64 -6.77 12.51 -6.09
C LEU A 64 -6.15 13.60 -6.99
N LEU A 65 -4.83 13.77 -6.97
CA LEU A 65 -4.15 14.75 -7.81
C LEU A 65 -4.33 14.47 -9.31
N VAL A 66 -4.38 13.21 -9.75
CA VAL A 66 -4.55 12.90 -11.17
C VAL A 66 -6.00 13.08 -11.62
N ILE A 67 -6.97 12.68 -10.80
CA ILE A 67 -8.39 12.66 -11.19
C ILE A 67 -9.07 14.03 -11.00
N TYR A 68 -8.72 14.75 -9.93
CA TYR A 68 -9.30 16.06 -9.59
C TYR A 68 -8.40 17.23 -10.00
N ARG A 69 -7.43 16.97 -10.87
CA ARG A 69 -6.59 18.01 -11.46
C ARG A 69 -7.39 19.02 -12.28
#